data_AF-A0A3R9AJH8-F1
#
_entry.id   AF-A0A3R9AJH8-F1
#
_cell.length_a   1.000
_cell.length_b   1.000
_cell.length_c   1.000
_cell.angle_alpha   90.00
_cell.angle_beta   90.00
_cell.angle_gamma   90.00
#
_symmetry.space_group_name_H-M   'P 1'
#
loop_
_entity.id
_entity.type
_entity.pdbx_description
1 polymer ?
#
loop_
_entity_poly.entity_id
_entity_poly.type
_entity_poly.pdbx_seq_one_letter_code
_entity_poly.pdbx_strand_id
1 'polypeptide(L)'
;MSTLDSSLGRYSLKAKNEGDHIHGSIAINDEGGSPLTLQEFDEHYLDDVINNVIYPVTGGNRAITNAFKEELMKAGFKQPH
;
A
#
# COMPACT_ATOMS: atom_id res chain seq x y z
N MET A 1 13.49 -10.96 2.44
CA MET A 1 13.04 -9.55 2.31
C MET A 1 11.64 -9.60 1.74
N SER A 2 10.65 -9.07 2.46
CA SER A 2 9.26 -9.05 1.98
C SER A 2 9.08 -7.90 0.99
N THR A 3 8.57 -8.21 -0.18
CA THR A 3 8.20 -7.24 -1.22
C THR A 3 6.82 -7.59 -1.72
N LEU A 4 5.96 -6.59 -1.85
CA LEU A 4 4.61 -6.68 -2.39
C LEU A 4 4.53 -5.80 -3.63
N ASP A 5 4.00 -6.35 -4.71
CA ASP A 5 3.49 -5.62 -5.86
C ASP A 5 2.08 -6.15 -6.10
N SER A 6 1.08 -5.34 -5.77
CA SER A 6 -0.33 -5.71 -5.87
C SER A 6 -1.09 -4.61 -6.57
N SER A 7 -1.98 -4.99 -7.49
CA SER A 7 -2.81 -4.04 -8.25
C SER A 7 -4.29 -4.40 -8.08
N LEU A 8 -5.06 -3.44 -7.58
CA LEU A 8 -6.49 -3.52 -7.32
C LEU A 8 -7.22 -2.48 -8.18
N GLY A 9 -7.68 -2.91 -9.34
CA GLY A 9 -8.33 -2.03 -10.32
C GLY A 9 -7.36 -0.95 -10.78
N ARG A 10 -7.72 0.32 -10.54
CA ARG A 10 -6.87 1.47 -10.86
C ARG A 10 -5.76 1.75 -9.84
N TYR A 11 -5.77 1.07 -8.69
CA TYR A 11 -4.78 1.31 -7.64
C TYR A 11 -3.65 0.28 -7.75
N SER A 12 -2.41 0.73 -7.76
CA SER A 12 -1.23 -0.13 -7.71
C SER A 12 -0.46 0.16 -6.43
N LEU A 13 -0.27 -0.84 -5.59
CA LEU A 13 0.50 -0.76 -4.36
C LEU A 13 1.80 -1.54 -4.51
N LYS A 14 2.91 -0.86 -4.25
CA LYS A 14 4.22 -1.47 -4.09
C LYS A 14 4.69 -1.21 -2.68
N ALA A 15 5.14 -2.25 -1.99
CA ALA A 15 5.75 -2.13 -0.68
C ALA A 15 6.96 -3.05 -0.59
N LYS A 16 8.00 -2.60 0.11
CA LYS A 16 9.18 -3.39 0.43
C LYS A 16 9.50 -3.19 1.90
N ASN A 17 9.96 -4.25 2.53
CA ASN A 17 10.50 -4.16 3.87
C ASN A 17 11.99 -3.84 3.77
N GLU A 18 12.36 -2.64 4.21
CA GLU A 18 13.72 -2.13 4.20
C GLU A 18 14.21 -2.00 5.67
N GLY A 19 14.76 -3.10 6.18
CA GLY A 19 15.23 -3.17 7.56
C GLY A 19 14.09 -3.22 8.56
N ASP A 20 13.85 -2.09 9.23
CA ASP A 20 12.78 -1.91 10.24
C ASP A 20 11.61 -1.05 9.69
N HIS A 21 11.73 -0.56 8.45
CA HIS A 21 10.76 0.32 7.83
C HIS A 21 10.06 -0.37 6.64
N ILE A 22 8.79 -0.04 6.46
CA ILE A 22 7.98 -0.38 5.31
C ILE A 22 8.02 0.80 4.35
N HIS A 23 8.87 0.67 3.33
CA HIS A 23 8.98 1.65 2.28
C HIS A 23 8.13 1.22 1.08
N GLY A 24 7.38 2.13 0.49
CA GLY A 24 6.55 1.78 -0.65
C GLY A 24 5.96 2.97 -1.37
N SER A 25 5.15 2.65 -2.37
CA SER A 25 4.42 3.63 -3.15
C SER A 25 3.06 3.08 -3.52
N ILE A 26 2.01 3.88 -3.35
CA ILE A 26 0.69 3.60 -3.93
C ILE A 26 0.43 4.59 -5.07
N ALA A 27 0.01 4.06 -6.21
CA ALA A 27 -0.32 4.83 -7.39
C ALA A 27 -1.80 4.65 -7.74
N ILE A 28 -2.42 5.72 -8.23
CA ILE A 28 -3.71 5.69 -8.90
C ILE A 28 -3.44 5.85 -10.39
N ASN A 29 -3.74 4.82 -11.17
CA ASN A 29 -3.57 4.82 -12.61
C ASN A 29 -4.84 5.34 -13.30
N ASP A 30 -4.66 5.99 -14.44
CA ASP A 30 -5.72 6.30 -15.38
C ASP A 30 -6.12 5.04 -16.19
N GLU A 31 -7.21 5.12 -16.96
CA GLU A 31 -7.64 4.09 -17.90
C GLU A 31 -6.56 3.75 -18.95
N GLY A 32 -5.67 4.70 -19.26
CA GLY A 32 -4.50 4.49 -20.10
C GLY A 32 -3.30 3.79 -19.43
N GLY A 33 -3.42 3.38 -18.16
CA GLY A 33 -2.35 2.73 -17.40
C GLY A 33 -1.23 3.65 -16.92
N SER A 34 -1.37 4.97 -17.11
CA SER A 34 -0.42 5.97 -16.63
C SER A 34 -0.76 6.38 -15.19
N PRO A 35 0.21 6.49 -14.27
CA PRO A 35 -0.05 6.93 -12.90
C PRO A 35 -0.47 8.41 -12.89
N LEU A 36 -1.70 8.69 -12.46
CA LEU A 36 -2.23 10.03 -12.23
C LEU A 36 -1.64 10.63 -10.95
N THR A 37 -1.59 9.81 -9.91
CA THR A 37 -1.07 10.18 -8.60
C THR A 37 -0.19 9.04 -8.12
N LEU A 38 0.99 9.38 -7.59
CA LEU A 38 1.88 8.44 -6.93
C LEU A 38 2.21 9.02 -5.56
N GLN A 39 1.89 8.26 -4.53
CA GLN A 39 2.17 8.61 -3.14
C GLN A 39 3.20 7.63 -2.61
N GLU A 40 4.40 8.13 -2.34
CA GLU A 40 5.44 7.39 -1.64
C GLU A 40 5.19 7.45 -0.12
N PHE A 41 5.61 6.40 0.56
CA PHE A 41 5.50 6.29 2.01
C PHE A 41 6.68 5.52 2.59
N ASP A 42 7.03 5.89 3.81
CA ASP A 42 8.09 5.26 4.60
C ASP A 42 7.60 5.20 6.04
N GLU A 43 7.02 4.07 6.41
CA GLU A 43 6.33 3.91 7.69
C GLU A 43 6.90 2.72 8.44
N HIS A 44 6.99 2.79 9.75
CA HIS A 44 7.48 1.67 10.55
C HIS A 44 6.47 0.53 10.61
N TYR A 45 5.18 0.85 10.57
CA TYR A 45 4.12 -0.10 10.88
C TYR A 45 3.09 -0.19 9.78
N LEU A 46 2.55 -1.41 9.62
CA LEU A 46 1.49 -1.68 8.66
C LEU A 46 0.28 -0.77 8.89
N ASP A 47 -0.11 -0.54 10.14
CA ASP A 47 -1.30 0.26 10.46
C ASP A 47 -1.13 1.72 10.02
N ASP A 48 0.09 2.28 10.11
CA ASP A 48 0.39 3.63 9.63
C ASP A 48 0.29 3.69 8.10
N VAL A 49 0.84 2.72 7.38
CA VAL A 49 0.68 2.62 5.91
C VAL A 49 -0.80 2.57 5.53
N ILE A 50 -1.59 1.78 6.25
CA ILE A 50 -3.01 1.61 5.95
C ILE A 50 -3.78 2.90 6.21
N ASN A 51 -3.63 3.51 7.38
CA ASN A 51 -4.44 4.66 7.79
C ASN A 51 -3.95 5.99 7.21
N ASN A 52 -2.63 6.19 7.12
CA ASN A 52 -2.04 7.45 6.68
C ASN A 52 -1.87 7.52 5.17
N VAL A 53 -1.78 6.38 4.48
CA VAL A 53 -1.47 6.34 3.04
C VAL A 53 -2.61 5.71 2.24
N ILE A 54 -2.92 4.44 2.47
CA ILE A 54 -3.87 3.70 1.61
C ILE A 54 -5.28 4.23 1.79
N TYR A 55 -5.71 4.50 3.03
CA TYR A 55 -7.04 5.02 3.32
C TYR A 55 -7.34 6.36 2.64
N PRO A 56 -6.49 7.40 2.75
CA PRO A 56 -6.72 8.66 2.03
C PRO A 56 -6.58 8.51 0.50
N VAL A 57 -5.60 7.73 0.00
CA VAL A 57 -5.41 7.54 -1.45
C VAL A 57 -6.60 6.82 -2.10
N THR A 58 -7.22 5.88 -1.39
CA THR A 58 -8.43 5.20 -1.85
C THR A 58 -9.72 6.02 -1.64
N GLY A 59 -9.61 7.25 -1.13
CA GLY A 59 -10.75 8.13 -0.86
C GLY A 59 -11.63 7.64 0.29
N GLY A 60 -11.05 6.91 1.25
CA GLY A 60 -11.77 6.29 2.36
C GLY A 60 -12.50 4.98 1.99
N ASN A 61 -12.16 4.37 0.85
CA ASN A 61 -12.77 3.11 0.43
C ASN A 61 -12.23 1.92 1.22
N ARG A 62 -12.94 1.58 2.31
CA ARG A 62 -12.60 0.48 3.21
C ARG A 62 -12.45 -0.88 2.52
N ALA A 63 -13.18 -1.16 1.44
CA ALA A 63 -13.08 -2.44 0.76
C ALA A 63 -11.71 -2.59 0.07
N ILE A 64 -11.25 -1.54 -0.60
CA ILE A 64 -9.93 -1.51 -1.25
C ILE A 64 -8.82 -1.47 -0.20
N THR A 65 -9.00 -0.63 0.84
CA THR A 65 -8.05 -0.56 1.96
C THR A 65 -7.86 -1.92 2.63
N ASN A 66 -8.95 -2.66 2.90
CA ASN A 66 -8.86 -3.99 3.48
C ASN A 66 -8.20 -5.00 2.53
N ALA A 67 -8.52 -4.96 1.24
CA ALA A 67 -7.88 -5.85 0.27
C ALA A 67 -6.37 -5.65 0.24
N PHE A 68 -5.88 -4.40 0.23
CA PHE A 68 -4.45 -4.12 0.33
C PHE A 68 -3.85 -4.54 1.68
N LYS A 69 -4.59 -4.36 2.78
CA LYS A 69 -4.17 -4.84 4.11
C LYS A 69 -3.95 -6.34 4.12
N GLU A 70 -4.87 -7.11 3.54
CA GLU A 70 -4.74 -8.56 3.44
C GLU A 70 -3.53 -8.98 2.59
N GLU A 71 -3.30 -8.29 1.47
CA GLU A 71 -2.13 -8.56 0.60
C GLU A 71 -0.81 -8.25 1.30
N LEU A 72 -0.72 -7.13 2.03
CA LEU A 72 0.44 -6.80 2.86
C LEU A 72 0.66 -7.85 3.96
N MET A 73 -0.39 -8.28 4.66
CA MET A 73 -0.27 -9.34 5.67
C MET A 73 0.21 -10.66 5.06
N LYS A 74 -0.31 -11.05 3.88
CA LYS A 74 0.13 -12.26 3.16
C LYS A 74 1.59 -12.18 2.74
N ALA A 75 2.07 -10.99 2.32
CA ALA A 75 3.47 -10.77 1.98
C ALA A 75 4.41 -10.74 3.21
N GLY A 76 3.86 -10.86 4.42
CA GLY A 76 4.61 -10.95 5.66
C GLY A 76 4.96 -9.59 6.28
N PHE A 77 4.32 -8.51 5.84
CA PHE A 77 4.37 -7.23 6.54
C PHE A 77 3.60 -7.39 7.86
N LYS A 78 4.32 -7.31 8.97
CA LYS A 78 3.75 -7.51 10.31
C LYS A 78 3.38 -6.18 10.95
N GLN A 79 2.30 -6.20 11.68
CA GLN A 79 1.96 -5.18 12.66
C GLN A 79 2.77 -5.49 13.94
N PRO A 80 3.39 -4.51 14.61
CA PRO A 80 3.82 -4.71 15.99
C PRO A 80 2.57 -4.88 16.85
N HIS A 81 2.69 -5.78 17.81
CA HIS A 81 1.65 -6.07 18.80
C HIS A 81 1.22 -4.82 19.58
#